data_AF-A0A7W7B073-F1
#
_entry.id   AF-A0A7W7B073-F1
#
_cell.length_a   1.000
_cell.length_b   1.000
_cell.length_c   1.000
_cell.angle_alpha   90.00
_cell.angle_beta   90.00
_cell.angle_gamma   90.00
#
_symmetry.space_group_name_H-M   'P 1'
#
loop_
_entity.id
_entity.type
_entity.pdbx_description
1 polymer ?
#
loop_
_entity_poly.entity_id
_entity_poly.type
_entity_poly.pdbx_seq_one_letter_code
_entity_poly.pdbx_strand_id
1 'polypeptide(L)'
;MIPDLDLQLQVVIKALKDTVMPAVDPAHRMAIEQLGLSIATLSMVRERLPLAGLREWQDLANAIALGRATVAEVSSAVLEQAIGDGAALLDEARPAPGARTAATRAVLSAVSMAVREADDGSETALMRTIVEASRPALDLARAWSKSAGFEPDPDEVPEVVALLTGTVGVQRTGVR
;
A
#
# COMPACT_ATOMS: atom_id res chain seq x y z
N MET A 1 -15.91 0.71 27.86
CA MET A 1 -14.96 -0.27 27.32
C MET A 1 -15.06 -0.18 25.81
N ILE A 2 -14.03 0.32 25.12
CA ILE A 2 -14.02 0.32 23.64
C ILE A 2 -13.71 -1.12 23.23
N PRO A 3 -14.60 -1.82 22.51
CA PRO A 3 -14.34 -3.19 22.12
C PRO A 3 -13.19 -3.24 21.10
N ASP A 4 -12.23 -4.14 21.34
CA ASP A 4 -11.09 -4.35 20.47
C ASP A 4 -11.55 -4.78 19.06
N LEU A 5 -11.12 -4.05 18.03
CA LEU A 5 -11.49 -4.29 16.64
C LEU A 5 -11.00 -5.66 16.15
N ASP A 6 -9.82 -6.10 16.60
CA ASP A 6 -9.29 -7.43 16.25
C ASP A 6 -10.19 -8.54 16.79
N LEU A 7 -10.59 -8.41 18.06
CA LEU A 7 -11.50 -9.35 18.71
C LEU A 7 -12.87 -9.38 18.03
N GLN A 8 -13.42 -8.22 17.66
CA GLN A 8 -14.69 -8.15 16.94
C GLN A 8 -14.63 -8.89 15.60
N LEU A 9 -13.58 -8.66 14.81
CA LEU A 9 -13.36 -9.37 13.55
C LEU A 9 -13.19 -10.88 13.77
N GLN A 10 -12.41 -11.28 14.78
CA GLN A 10 -12.23 -12.69 15.14
C GLN A 10 -13.55 -13.38 15.48
N VAL A 11 -14.40 -12.75 16.27
CA VAL A 11 -15.71 -13.30 16.65
C VAL A 11 -16.61 -13.48 15.42
N VAL A 12 -16.67 -12.48 14.53
CA VAL A 12 -17.45 -12.57 13.29
C VAL A 12 -16.94 -13.69 12.40
N ILE A 13 -15.63 -13.76 12.15
CA ILE A 13 -15.01 -14.82 11.34
C ILE A 13 -15.33 -16.21 11.90
N LYS A 14 -15.23 -16.38 13.22
CA LYS A 14 -15.53 -17.65 13.88
C LYS A 14 -17.00 -18.03 13.74
N ALA A 15 -17.93 -17.09 13.95
CA ALA A 15 -19.36 -17.35 13.80
C ALA A 15 -19.72 -17.74 12.35
N LEU A 16 -19.15 -17.04 11.37
CA LEU A 16 -19.36 -17.36 9.95
C LEU A 16 -18.84 -18.76 9.60
N LYS A 17 -17.64 -19.11 10.08
CA LYS A 17 -16.99 -20.39 9.78
C LYS A 17 -17.62 -21.58 10.50
N ASP A 18 -17.91 -21.44 11.79
CA ASP A 18 -18.28 -22.56 12.67
C ASP A 18 -19.79 -22.74 12.79
N THR A 19 -20.59 -21.71 12.49
CA THR A 19 -22.05 -21.74 12.65
C THR A 19 -22.78 -21.49 11.33
N VAL A 20 -22.46 -20.42 10.62
CA VAL A 20 -23.21 -20.04 9.41
C VAL A 20 -22.89 -20.95 8.24
N MET A 21 -21.61 -21.17 7.93
CA MET A 21 -21.19 -21.98 6.78
C MET A 21 -21.71 -23.43 6.84
N PRO A 22 -21.69 -24.15 7.98
CA PRO A 22 -22.30 -25.48 8.09
C PRO A 22 -23.83 -25.49 7.96
N ALA A 23 -24.49 -24.35 8.19
CA ALA A 23 -25.94 -24.22 8.10
C ALA A 23 -26.44 -23.88 6.68
N VAL A 24 -25.55 -23.54 5.75
CA VAL A 24 -25.90 -23.32 4.34
C VAL A 24 -26.22 -24.66 3.68
N ASP A 25 -27.31 -24.73 2.91
CA ASP A 25 -27.68 -25.92 2.14
C ASP A 25 -26.51 -26.35 1.22
N PRO A 26 -25.97 -27.58 1.36
CA PRO A 26 -24.92 -28.11 0.51
C PRO A 26 -25.24 -28.12 -0.99
N ALA A 27 -26.51 -28.10 -1.38
CA ALA A 27 -26.93 -28.00 -2.77
C ALA A 27 -26.61 -26.62 -3.38
N HIS A 28 -26.45 -25.57 -2.57
CA HIS A 28 -26.15 -24.21 -3.02
C HIS A 28 -24.64 -23.92 -3.02
N ARG A 29 -23.89 -24.65 -3.85
CA ARG A 29 -22.41 -24.55 -3.93
C ARG A 29 -21.88 -23.12 -4.08
N MET A 30 -22.49 -22.32 -4.96
CA MET A 30 -22.11 -20.92 -5.15
C MET A 30 -22.22 -20.11 -3.85
N ALA A 31 -23.26 -20.34 -3.02
CA ALA A 31 -23.41 -19.62 -1.76
C ALA A 31 -22.30 -19.98 -0.77
N ILE A 32 -21.89 -21.26 -0.73
CA ILE A 32 -20.76 -21.73 0.10
C ILE A 32 -19.45 -21.09 -0.37
N GLU A 33 -19.21 -21.04 -1.68
CA GLU A 33 -18.02 -20.40 -2.26
C GLU A 33 -17.96 -18.90 -1.94
N GLN A 34 -19.05 -18.16 -2.14
CA GLN A 34 -19.12 -16.73 -1.84
C GLN A 34 -18.98 -16.44 -0.33
N LEU A 35 -19.54 -17.30 0.53
CA LEU A 35 -19.33 -17.21 1.97
C LEU A 35 -17.87 -17.46 2.35
N GLY A 36 -17.22 -18.44 1.72
CA GLY A 36 -15.79 -18.70 1.87
C GLY A 36 -14.93 -17.49 1.50
N LEU A 37 -15.21 -16.85 0.35
CA LEU A 37 -14.52 -15.63 -0.09
C LEU A 37 -14.73 -14.46 0.88
N SER A 38 -15.93 -14.34 1.45
CA SER A 38 -16.24 -13.32 2.46
C SER A 38 -15.43 -13.55 3.74
N ILE A 39 -15.34 -14.79 4.22
CA ILE A 39 -14.52 -15.17 5.38
C ILE A 39 -13.03 -14.89 5.12
N ALA A 40 -12.53 -15.25 3.93
CA ALA A 40 -11.14 -15.00 3.54
C ALA A 40 -10.83 -13.50 3.51
N THR A 41 -11.72 -12.68 2.97
CA THR A 41 -11.58 -11.23 2.91
C THR A 41 -11.57 -10.61 4.32
N LEU A 42 -12.47 -11.03 5.21
CA LEU A 42 -12.48 -10.57 6.60
C LEU A 42 -11.19 -10.96 7.35
N SER A 43 -10.67 -12.16 7.08
CA SER A 43 -9.40 -12.63 7.66
C SER A 43 -8.24 -11.77 7.18
N MET A 44 -8.19 -11.45 5.89
CA MET A 44 -7.21 -10.53 5.33
C MET A 44 -7.33 -9.13 5.97
N VAL A 45 -8.54 -8.57 6.09
CA VAL A 45 -8.75 -7.27 6.73
C VAL A 45 -8.21 -7.27 8.16
N ARG A 46 -8.48 -8.33 8.92
CA ARG A 46 -7.99 -8.49 10.30
C ARG A 46 -6.45 -8.48 10.36
N GLU A 47 -5.79 -9.20 9.47
CA GLU A 47 -4.31 -9.23 9.39
C GLU A 47 -3.71 -7.87 9.00
N ARG A 48 -4.40 -7.10 8.15
CA ARG A 48 -3.90 -5.83 7.61
C ARG A 48 -4.21 -4.62 8.49
N LEU A 49 -5.27 -4.67 9.29
CA LEU A 49 -5.73 -3.52 10.10
C LEU A 49 -4.64 -2.96 11.03
N PRO A 50 -3.85 -3.76 11.77
CA PRO A 50 -2.77 -3.25 12.61
C PRO A 50 -1.66 -2.53 11.84
N LEU A 51 -1.52 -2.83 10.54
CA LEU A 51 -0.49 -2.29 9.66
C LEU A 51 -0.95 -1.06 8.88
N ALA A 52 -2.25 -0.71 8.91
CA ALA A 52 -2.83 0.34 8.07
C ALA A 52 -2.15 1.70 8.25
N GLY A 53 -1.84 2.08 9.50
CA GLY A 53 -1.15 3.35 9.78
C GLY A 53 0.29 3.38 9.24
N LEU A 54 1.02 2.26 9.34
CA LEU A 54 2.36 2.14 8.75
C LEU A 54 2.29 2.18 7.22
N ARG A 55 1.25 1.58 6.64
CA ARG A 55 1.01 1.60 5.20
C ARG A 55 0.76 3.00 4.68
N GLU A 56 -0.09 3.78 5.33
CA GLU A 56 -0.33 5.18 4.97
C GLU A 56 0.93 6.03 5.04
N TRP A 57 1.77 5.79 6.06
CA TRP A 57 3.05 6.47 6.20
C TRP A 57 4.00 6.11 5.04
N GLN A 58 4.14 4.82 4.73
CA GLN A 58 5.04 4.36 3.67
C GLN A 58 4.54 4.75 2.27
N ASP A 59 3.24 4.76 2.02
CA ASP A 59 2.66 5.23 0.75
C ASP A 59 2.98 6.71 0.51
N LEU A 60 2.89 7.56 1.54
CA LEU A 60 3.27 8.97 1.46
C LEU A 60 4.78 9.12 1.23
N ALA A 61 5.61 8.38 1.96
CA ALA A 61 7.06 8.40 1.77
C ALA A 61 7.46 7.98 0.34
N ASN A 62 6.83 6.93 -0.21
CA ASN A 62 7.05 6.48 -1.58
C ASN A 62 6.60 7.53 -2.61
N ALA A 63 5.44 8.15 -2.42
CA ALA A 63 4.96 9.21 -3.31
C ALA A 63 5.88 10.43 -3.31
N ILE A 64 6.40 10.83 -2.14
CA ILE A 64 7.39 11.91 -2.01
C ILE A 64 8.69 11.54 -2.74
N ALA A 65 9.19 10.31 -2.58
CA ALA A 65 10.39 9.85 -3.27
C ALA A 65 10.23 9.89 -4.80
N LEU A 66 9.08 9.41 -5.30
CA LEU A 66 8.72 9.51 -6.71
C LEU A 66 8.66 10.98 -7.16
N GLY A 67 7.98 11.85 -6.41
CA GLY A 67 7.89 13.27 -6.71
C GLY A 67 9.27 13.94 -6.79
N ARG A 68 10.18 13.64 -5.86
CA ARG A 68 11.55 14.17 -5.88
C ARG A 68 12.33 13.69 -7.11
N ALA A 69 12.16 12.43 -7.49
CA ALA A 69 12.77 11.90 -8.72
C ALA A 69 12.21 12.60 -9.97
N THR A 70 10.90 12.87 -10.00
CA THR A 70 10.26 13.65 -11.08
C THR A 70 10.78 15.08 -11.16
N VAL A 71 10.92 15.79 -10.02
CA VAL A 71 11.44 17.18 -10.00
C VAL A 71 12.88 17.28 -10.53
N ALA A 72 13.68 16.21 -10.37
CA ALA A 72 15.04 16.18 -10.91
C ALA A 72 15.08 16.19 -12.46
N GLU A 73 14.01 15.75 -13.11
CA GLU A 73 13.88 15.68 -14.57
C GLU A 73 13.06 16.86 -15.12
N VAL A 74 12.03 17.31 -14.39
CA VAL A 74 11.13 18.39 -14.81
C VAL A 74 10.80 19.33 -13.65
N SER A 75 11.11 20.61 -13.82
CA SER A 75 10.81 21.64 -12.81
C SER A 75 9.31 21.87 -12.70
N SER A 76 8.75 21.71 -11.49
CA SER A 76 7.33 21.98 -11.23
C SER A 76 7.14 22.49 -9.80
N ALA A 77 6.80 23.79 -9.67
CA ALA A 77 6.56 24.42 -8.38
C ALA A 77 5.37 23.79 -7.62
N VAL A 78 4.34 23.34 -8.35
CA VAL A 78 3.19 22.65 -7.76
C VAL A 78 3.60 21.32 -7.14
N LEU A 79 4.47 20.56 -7.83
CA LEU A 79 4.98 19.30 -7.33
C LEU A 79 5.92 19.50 -6.13
N GLU A 80 6.82 20.48 -6.19
CA GLU A 80 7.69 20.84 -5.07
C GLU A 80 6.89 21.22 -3.82
N GLN A 81 5.82 22.01 -3.97
CA GLN A 81 4.95 22.37 -2.87
C GLN A 81 4.25 21.12 -2.29
N ALA A 82 3.68 20.26 -3.13
CA ALA A 82 3.01 19.04 -2.68
C ALA A 82 3.98 18.09 -1.95
N ILE A 83 5.24 18.00 -2.41
CA ILE A 83 6.30 17.26 -1.72
C ILE A 83 6.60 17.85 -0.35
N GLY A 84 6.71 19.18 -0.25
CA GLY A 84 6.95 19.89 1.00
C GLY A 84 5.84 19.66 2.03
N ASP A 85 4.59 19.83 1.61
CA ASP A 85 3.41 19.61 2.44
C ASP A 85 3.31 18.15 2.92
N GLY A 86 3.57 17.20 2.00
CA GLY A 86 3.62 15.77 2.33
C GLY A 86 4.75 15.42 3.31
N ALA A 87 5.94 16.00 3.15
CA ALA A 87 7.06 15.75 4.04
C ALA A 87 6.77 16.25 5.46
N ALA A 88 6.13 17.42 5.61
CA ALA A 88 5.72 17.93 6.91
C ALA A 88 4.75 16.98 7.65
N LEU A 89 3.88 16.26 6.92
CA LEU A 89 2.96 15.27 7.48
C LEU A 89 3.63 13.96 7.91
N LEU A 90 4.82 13.64 7.41
CA LEU A 90 5.59 12.48 7.87
C LEU A 90 6.18 12.72 9.27
N ASP A 91 6.56 13.97 9.56
CA ASP A 91 7.11 14.41 10.84
C ASP A 91 6.03 14.72 11.88
N GLU A 92 4.78 14.88 11.44
CA GLU A 92 3.67 15.14 12.35
C GLU A 92 3.35 13.91 13.21
N ALA A 93 3.38 14.11 14.54
CA ALA A 93 3.14 13.03 15.51
C ALA A 93 1.70 12.48 15.46
N ARG A 94 0.72 13.33 15.11
CA ARG A 94 -0.72 12.98 15.11
C ARG A 94 -1.48 13.71 13.99
N PRO A 95 -1.20 13.39 12.72
CA PRO A 95 -1.95 13.98 11.62
C PRO A 95 -3.42 13.59 11.71
N ALA A 96 -4.29 14.44 11.18
CA ALA A 96 -5.71 14.17 11.10
C ALA A 96 -5.98 12.85 10.34
N PRO A 97 -7.03 12.09 10.70
CA PRO A 97 -7.39 10.87 9.98
C PRO A 97 -7.50 11.10 8.47
N GLY A 98 -6.81 10.27 7.68
CA GLY A 98 -6.79 10.37 6.22
C GLY A 98 -5.92 11.50 5.64
N ALA A 99 -5.27 12.34 6.45
CA ALA A 99 -4.42 13.42 5.96
C ALA A 99 -3.24 12.89 5.12
N ARG A 100 -2.59 11.79 5.56
CA ARG A 100 -1.51 11.15 4.79
C ARG A 100 -1.99 10.64 3.45
N THR A 101 -3.14 9.95 3.41
CA THR A 101 -3.76 9.50 2.16
C THR A 101 -4.09 10.64 1.21
N ALA A 102 -4.62 11.76 1.74
CA ALA A 102 -4.89 12.95 0.95
C ALA A 102 -3.61 13.55 0.36
N ALA A 103 -2.55 13.65 1.16
CA ALA A 103 -1.25 14.13 0.71
C ALA A 103 -0.59 13.20 -0.33
N THR A 104 -0.66 11.87 -0.15
CA THR A 104 -0.21 10.91 -1.16
C THR A 104 -0.90 11.17 -2.50
N ARG A 105 -2.24 11.34 -2.51
CA ARG A 105 -2.99 11.67 -3.73
C ARG A 105 -2.58 13.00 -4.33
N ALA A 106 -2.35 14.02 -3.51
CA ALA A 106 -1.92 15.33 -3.98
C ALA A 106 -0.55 15.27 -4.68
N VAL A 107 0.42 14.57 -4.08
CA VAL A 107 1.75 14.37 -4.69
C VAL A 107 1.64 13.62 -6.01
N LEU A 108 0.92 12.49 -6.06
CA LEU A 108 0.77 11.72 -7.29
C LEU A 108 0.01 12.48 -8.39
N SER A 109 -0.96 13.32 -8.02
CA SER A 109 -1.64 14.22 -8.95
C SER A 109 -0.67 15.25 -9.53
N ALA A 110 0.18 15.85 -8.69
CA ALA A 110 1.18 16.81 -9.13
C ALA A 110 2.27 16.16 -10.02
N VAL A 111 2.69 14.92 -9.72
CA VAL A 111 3.55 14.12 -10.61
C VAL A 111 2.89 13.93 -11.97
N SER A 112 1.62 13.54 -11.99
CA SER A 112 0.88 13.32 -13.24
C SER A 112 0.74 14.61 -14.06
N MET A 113 0.62 15.77 -13.42
CA MET A 113 0.61 17.07 -14.10
C MET A 113 1.99 17.43 -14.66
N ALA A 114 3.05 17.28 -13.87
CA ALA A 114 4.41 17.56 -14.30
C ALA A 114 4.82 16.71 -15.51
N VAL A 115 4.39 15.45 -15.56
CA VAL A 115 4.62 14.57 -16.72
C VAL A 115 3.89 15.05 -17.97
N ARG A 116 2.66 15.55 -17.85
CA ARG A 116 1.89 16.06 -19.00
C ARG A 116 2.41 17.38 -19.53
N GLU A 117 3.08 18.16 -18.68
CA GLU A 117 3.64 19.47 -19.00
C GLU A 117 5.11 19.38 -19.45
N ALA A 118 5.74 18.21 -19.33
CA ALA A 118 7.10 17.96 -19.79
C ALA A 118 7.20 18.10 -21.32
N ASP A 119 8.34 18.58 -21.79
CA ASP A 119 8.64 18.73 -23.21
C ASP A 119 9.18 17.43 -23.84
N ASP A 120 9.04 17.31 -25.16
CA ASP A 120 9.45 16.13 -25.94
C ASP A 120 10.93 15.73 -25.74
N GLY A 121 11.78 16.69 -25.34
CA GLY A 121 13.22 16.46 -25.12
C GLY A 121 13.55 15.61 -23.89
N SER A 122 12.64 15.57 -22.91
CA SER A 122 12.88 14.98 -21.58
C SER A 122 12.01 13.75 -21.32
N GLU A 123 11.03 13.45 -22.18
CA GLU A 123 9.99 12.44 -21.95
C GLU A 123 10.56 11.03 -21.69
N THR A 124 11.52 10.57 -22.50
CA THR A 124 12.07 9.21 -22.34
C THR A 124 12.86 9.05 -21.03
N ALA A 125 13.64 10.07 -20.64
CA ALA A 125 14.38 10.06 -19.38
C ALA A 125 13.41 10.10 -18.20
N LEU A 126 12.44 11.02 -18.25
CA LEU A 126 11.40 11.18 -17.25
C LEU A 126 10.59 9.88 -17.04
N MET A 127 10.11 9.25 -18.12
CA MET A 127 9.36 8.00 -18.02
C MET A 127 10.18 6.88 -17.38
N ARG A 128 11.46 6.77 -17.74
CA ARG A 128 12.37 5.78 -17.13
C ARG A 128 12.52 6.05 -15.63
N THR A 129 12.81 7.29 -15.27
CA THR A 129 12.94 7.71 -13.87
C THR A 129 11.67 7.41 -13.07
N ILE A 130 10.48 7.64 -13.64
CA ILE A 130 9.20 7.32 -13.00
C ILE A 130 9.01 5.82 -12.80
N VAL A 131 9.29 5.01 -13.82
CA VAL A 131 9.17 3.54 -13.72
C VAL A 131 10.10 3.00 -12.64
N GLU A 132 11.35 3.46 -12.62
CA GLU A 132 12.34 3.06 -11.62
C GLU A 132 11.95 3.51 -10.21
N ALA A 133 11.54 4.77 -10.06
CA ALA A 133 11.14 5.34 -8.76
C ALA A 133 9.81 4.78 -8.22
N SER A 134 8.96 4.19 -9.08
CA SER A 134 7.69 3.59 -8.67
C SER A 134 7.85 2.20 -8.04
N ARG A 135 8.99 1.54 -8.22
CA ARG A 135 9.23 0.17 -7.75
C ARG A 135 8.89 -0.07 -6.27
N PRO A 136 9.32 0.78 -5.30
CA PRO A 136 8.97 0.56 -3.89
C PRO A 136 7.47 0.57 -3.60
N ALA A 137 6.70 1.42 -4.28
CA ALA A 137 5.25 1.48 -4.12
C ALA A 137 4.58 0.22 -4.70
N LEU A 138 5.07 -0.27 -5.84
CA LEU A 138 4.58 -1.49 -6.47
C LEU A 138 4.90 -2.73 -5.61
N ASP A 139 6.12 -2.84 -5.09
CA ASP A 139 6.52 -3.94 -4.21
C ASP A 139 5.66 -3.99 -2.94
N LEU A 140 5.36 -2.82 -2.36
CA LEU A 140 4.45 -2.73 -1.21
C LEU A 140 3.02 -3.13 -1.57
N ALA A 141 2.51 -2.71 -2.73
CA ALA A 141 1.16 -3.07 -3.19
C ALA A 141 1.02 -4.58 -3.43
N ARG A 142 2.05 -5.21 -4.03
CA ARG A 142 2.15 -6.66 -4.20
C ARG A 142 2.16 -7.38 -2.86
N ALA A 143 3.05 -6.98 -1.94
CA ALA A 143 3.15 -7.58 -0.61
C ALA A 143 1.86 -7.44 0.22
N TRP A 144 1.16 -6.31 0.06
CA TRP A 144 -0.13 -6.07 0.69
C TRP A 144 -1.23 -7.00 0.17
N SER A 145 -1.17 -7.34 -1.12
CA SER A 145 -2.18 -8.17 -1.81
C SER A 145 -1.81 -9.66 -1.87
N LYS A 146 -0.58 -10.02 -1.46
CA LYS A 146 -0.02 -11.39 -1.52
C LYS A 146 -0.96 -12.45 -0.94
N SER A 147 -1.62 -12.16 0.19
CA SER A 147 -2.55 -13.08 0.87
C SER A 147 -3.86 -13.33 0.11
N ALA A 148 -4.19 -12.52 -0.89
CA ALA A 148 -5.41 -12.68 -1.69
C ALA A 148 -5.30 -13.79 -2.77
N GLY A 149 -4.10 -14.32 -3.02
CA GLY A 149 -3.88 -15.45 -3.94
C GLY A 149 -3.84 -15.10 -5.43
N PHE A 150 -3.76 -13.80 -5.77
CA PHE A 150 -3.66 -13.32 -7.17
C PHE A 150 -2.24 -12.95 -7.59
N GLU A 151 -1.27 -13.03 -6.69
CA GLU A 151 0.14 -12.77 -6.99
C GLU A 151 0.72 -13.96 -7.78
N PRO A 152 1.19 -13.79 -9.04
CA PRO A 152 1.70 -14.89 -9.85
C PRO A 152 2.93 -15.58 -9.22
N ASP A 153 3.83 -14.77 -8.63
CA ASP A 153 5.11 -15.24 -8.10
C ASP A 153 5.25 -14.84 -6.62
N PRO A 154 4.46 -15.44 -5.70
CA PRO A 154 4.37 -15.00 -4.31
C PRO A 154 5.68 -15.16 -3.54
N ASP A 155 6.53 -16.10 -3.93
CA ASP A 155 7.84 -16.34 -3.31
C ASP A 155 8.85 -15.23 -3.64
N GLU A 156 8.65 -14.47 -4.72
CA GLU A 156 9.49 -13.33 -5.08
C GLU A 156 9.09 -12.04 -4.36
N VAL A 157 7.91 -12.01 -3.73
CA VAL A 157 7.38 -10.83 -3.07
C VAL A 157 7.82 -10.79 -1.60
N PRO A 158 8.54 -9.73 -1.17
CA PRO A 158 8.93 -9.57 0.22
C PRO A 158 7.74 -9.55 1.17
N GLU A 159 7.99 -9.90 2.43
CA GLU A 159 6.97 -9.79 3.47
C GLU A 159 6.58 -8.33 3.73
N VAL A 160 5.29 -8.07 3.87
CA VAL A 160 4.75 -6.71 4.00
C VAL A 160 5.36 -5.95 5.18
N VAL A 161 5.64 -6.63 6.29
CA VAL A 161 6.19 -6.01 7.50
C VAL A 161 7.63 -5.54 7.25
N ALA A 162 8.40 -6.26 6.43
CA ALA A 162 9.76 -5.88 6.09
C ALA A 162 9.79 -4.58 5.28
N LEU A 163 8.85 -4.42 4.33
CA LEU A 163 8.70 -3.21 3.51
C LEU A 163 8.19 -2.02 4.34
N LEU A 164 7.28 -2.25 5.29
CA LEU A 164 6.71 -1.19 6.14
C LEU A 164 7.67 -0.68 7.24
N THR A 165 8.64 -1.50 7.65
CA THR A 165 9.59 -1.14 8.72
C THR A 165 10.99 -0.85 8.21
N GLY A 166 11.22 -0.92 6.89
CA GLY A 166 12.54 -0.70 6.29
C GLY A 166 13.57 -1.79 6.62
N THR A 167 13.13 -2.99 7.05
CA THR A 167 14.01 -4.12 7.37
C THR A 167 14.35 -5.01 6.17
N VAL A 168 14.04 -4.59 4.94
CA VAL A 168 14.57 -5.24 3.73
C VAL A 168 16.09 -5.08 3.74
N GLY A 169 16.77 -6.17 4.10
CA GLY A 169 18.16 -6.15 4.49
C GLY A 169 19.09 -5.53 3.45
N VAL A 170 19.91 -4.61 3.94
CA VAL A 170 21.33 -4.53 3.56
C VAL A 170 21.86 -5.96 3.49
N GLN A 171 22.01 -6.50 2.28
CA GLN A 171 22.92 -7.62 2.08
C GLN A 171 24.30 -7.09 2.47
N ARG A 172 24.74 -7.47 3.67
CA ARG A 172 26.14 -7.37 4.06
C ARG A 172 26.92 -8.19 3.04
N THR A 173 27.55 -7.52 2.09
CA THR A 173 28.60 -8.07 1.26
C THR A 173 29.70 -8.58 2.20
N GLY A 174 29.65 -9.87 2.48
CA GLY A 174 30.69 -10.58 3.20
C GLY A 174 31.93 -10.61 2.33
N VAL A 175 32.89 -9.76 2.67
CA VAL A 175 34.28 -9.92 2.24
C VAL A 175 34.77 -11.27 2.78
N ARG A 176 35.19 -12.15 1.88
CA ARG A 176 36.21 -13.17 2.14
C ARG A 176 37.30 -13.02 1.09
#